data_AF-A0A7I8ILY9-F1
#
_entry.id   AF-A0A7I8ILY9-F1
#
_cell.length_a   1.000
_cell.length_b   1.000
_cell.length_c   1.000
_cell.angle_alpha   90.00
_cell.angle_beta   90.00
_cell.angle_gamma   90.00
#
_symmetry.space_group_name_H-M   'P 1'
#
loop_
_entity.id
_entity.type
_entity.pdbx_description
1 polymer ?
#
loop_
_entity_poly.entity_id
_entity_poly.type
_entity_poly.pdbx_seq_one_letter_code
_entity_poly.pdbx_strand_id
1 'polypeptide(L)'
;MTEKQKILASRERLDRTLASPGLSNEDSIKSLVKNQLLRSPFPGTEGDLTNVVENRSKEVSNFIDMLRSASSGDNVSTKVSRASYGNWKIKQDTEQLRVMYREGPKGSPSIRCLQKDMQMVLSISVS
;
A
#
# COMPACT_ATOMS: atom_id res chain seq x y z
N MET A 1 -20.28 16.35 -1.95
CA MET A 1 -19.16 15.47 -2.33
C MET A 1 -19.73 14.14 -2.76
N THR A 2 -19.45 13.67 -3.97
CA THR A 2 -19.87 12.34 -4.43
C THR A 2 -18.95 11.26 -3.85
N GLU A 3 -19.42 10.01 -3.78
CA GLU A 3 -18.60 8.89 -3.27
C GLU A 3 -17.26 8.75 -4.00
N LYS A 4 -17.25 8.97 -5.32
CA LYS A 4 -16.01 8.98 -6.11
C LYS A 4 -15.03 10.07 -5.67
N GLN A 5 -15.52 11.27 -5.31
CA GLN A 5 -14.66 12.34 -4.81
C GLN A 5 -14.07 12.01 -3.45
N LYS A 6 -14.82 11.31 -2.58
CA LYS A 6 -14.30 10.83 -1.29
C LYS A 6 -13.17 9.82 -1.50
N ILE A 7 -13.36 8.85 -2.39
CA ILE A 7 -12.34 7.84 -2.71
C ILE A 7 -11.04 8.50 -3.21
N LEU A 8 -11.15 9.47 -4.13
CA LEU A 8 -9.98 10.18 -4.66
C LEU A 8 -9.28 11.01 -3.57
N ALA A 9 -10.04 11.71 -2.74
CA ALA A 9 -9.49 12.51 -1.65
C ALA A 9 -8.76 11.65 -0.61
N SER A 10 -9.32 10.49 -0.27
CA SER A 10 -8.71 9.56 0.69
C SER A 10 -7.41 8.96 0.16
N ARG A 11 -7.32 8.69 -1.15
CA ARG A 11 -6.08 8.25 -1.81
C ARG A 11 -5.02 9.33 -1.85
N GLU A 12 -5.39 10.53 -2.27
CA GLU A 12 -4.45 11.66 -2.28
C GLU A 12 -3.91 11.91 -0.87
N ARG A 13 -4.76 11.81 0.16
CA ARG A 13 -4.34 11.94 1.55
C ARG A 13 -3.34 10.84 1.94
N LEU A 14 -3.59 9.59 1.58
CA LEU A 14 -2.68 8.48 1.83
C LEU A 14 -1.33 8.69 1.12
N ASP A 15 -1.36 9.08 -0.16
CA ASP A 15 -0.15 9.33 -0.96
C ASP A 15 0.70 10.45 -0.34
N ARG A 16 0.07 11.54 0.10
CA ARG A 16 0.74 12.62 0.84
C ARG A 16 1.36 12.13 2.14
N THR A 17 0.67 11.27 2.89
CA THR A 17 1.21 10.69 4.13
C THR A 17 2.40 9.77 3.85
N LEU A 18 2.33 8.92 2.83
CA LEU A 18 3.42 8.01 2.43
C LEU A 18 4.64 8.75 1.84
N ALA A 19 4.43 9.96 1.32
CA ALA A 19 5.48 10.87 0.87
C ALA A 19 6.02 11.80 1.99
N SER A 20 5.48 11.70 3.21
CA SER A 20 5.95 12.50 4.34
C SER A 20 7.41 12.15 4.68
N PRO A 21 8.28 13.13 4.98
CA PRO A 21 9.69 12.90 5.29
C PRO A 21 9.91 11.99 6.51
N GLY A 22 8.94 11.90 7.42
CA GLY A 22 8.99 10.98 8.56
C GLY A 22 8.87 9.50 8.18
N LEU A 23 8.33 9.21 6.99
CA LEU A 23 8.12 7.86 6.44
C LEU A 23 8.95 7.61 5.16
N SER A 24 9.79 8.56 4.76
CA SER A 24 10.59 8.49 3.53
C SER A 24 11.98 7.91 3.74
N ASN A 25 12.55 8.04 4.94
CA ASN A 25 13.93 7.64 5.24
C ASN A 25 13.95 6.53 6.28
N GLU A 26 14.83 5.55 6.10
CA GLU A 26 14.99 4.43 7.04
C GLU A 26 15.35 4.93 8.45
N ASP A 27 16.19 5.96 8.57
CA ASP A 27 16.55 6.57 9.85
C ASP A 27 15.35 7.22 10.56
N SER A 28 14.47 7.88 9.81
CA SER A 28 13.24 8.48 10.34
C SER A 28 12.29 7.40 10.87
N ILE A 29 12.12 6.31 10.11
CA ILE A 29 11.32 5.15 10.51
C ILE A 29 11.92 4.50 11.76
N LYS A 30 13.24 4.34 11.80
CA LYS A 30 13.96 3.75 12.94
C LYS A 30 13.78 4.56 14.21
N SER A 31 13.86 5.89 14.12
CA SER A 31 13.57 6.80 15.22
C SER A 31 12.11 6.68 15.70
N LEU A 32 11.15 6.61 14.76
CA LEU A 32 9.74 6.46 15.08
C LEU A 32 9.44 5.14 15.82
N VAL A 33 9.98 4.03 15.33
CA VAL A 33 9.85 2.70 15.94
C VAL A 33 10.45 2.70 17.35
N LYS A 34 11.64 3.28 17.51
CA LYS A 34 12.29 3.42 18.82
C LYS A 34 11.41 4.21 19.79
N ASN A 35 10.88 5.36 19.37
CA ASN A 35 10.01 6.19 20.21
C ASN A 35 8.73 5.46 20.64
N GLN A 36 8.15 4.64 19.76
CA GLN A 36 6.97 3.84 20.10
C GLN A 36 7.27 2.72 21.09
N LEU A 37 8.42 2.05 20.94
CA LEU A 37 8.85 1.01 21.88
C LEU A 37 9.25 1.57 23.25
N LEU A 38 9.79 2.79 23.32
CA LEU A 38 10.07 3.47 24.58
C LEU A 38 8.81 3.95 25.30
N ARG A 39 7.74 4.19 24.55
CA ARG A 39 6.44 4.60 25.09
C ARG A 39 5.62 3.42 25.60
N SER A 40 5.94 2.19 25.19
CA SER A 40 5.36 0.97 25.75
C SER A 40 6.23 0.43 26.89
N PRO A 41 5.66 -0.29 27.87
CA PRO A 41 6.46 -1.01 28.85
C PRO A 41 7.18 -2.15 28.13
N PHE A 42 8.40 -1.90 27.63
CA PHE A 42 9.20 -2.91 26.96
C PHE A 42 9.98 -3.73 28.02
N PRO A 43 9.73 -5.05 28.15
CA PRO A 43 10.34 -5.88 29.19
C PRO A 43 11.76 -6.37 28.87
N GLY A 44 12.34 -6.00 27.72
CA GLY A 44 13.64 -6.49 27.25
C GLY A 44 14.85 -5.66 27.71
N THR A 45 16.04 -6.23 27.59
CA THR A 45 17.33 -5.57 27.88
C THR A 45 17.72 -4.60 26.76
N GLU A 46 18.63 -3.66 27.02
CA GLU A 46 19.03 -2.62 26.05
C GLU A 46 19.53 -3.19 24.70
N GLY A 47 20.23 -4.32 24.71
CA GLY A 47 20.67 -5.02 23.49
C GLY A 47 19.56 -5.77 22.74
N ASP A 48 18.48 -6.14 23.42
CA ASP A 48 17.29 -6.72 22.77
C ASP A 48 16.48 -5.62 22.08
N LEU A 49 16.38 -4.44 22.72
CA LEU A 49 15.70 -3.28 22.17
C LEU A 49 16.31 -2.84 20.82
N THR A 50 17.64 -2.83 20.67
CA THR A 50 18.29 -2.42 19.42
C THR A 50 17.98 -3.38 18.26
N ASN A 51 18.02 -4.70 18.51
CA ASN A 51 17.68 -5.72 17.53
C ASN A 51 16.18 -5.65 17.15
N VAL A 52 15.30 -5.49 18.13
CA VAL A 52 13.86 -5.33 17.89
C VAL A 52 13.57 -4.07 17.08
N VAL A 53 14.20 -2.94 17.42
CA VAL A 53 14.07 -1.69 16.65
C VAL A 53 14.51 -1.90 15.21
N GLU A 54 15.67 -2.53 14.98
CA GLU A 54 16.19 -2.79 13.64
C GLU A 54 15.23 -3.64 12.79
N ASN A 55 14.79 -4.78 13.32
CA ASN A 55 13.90 -5.69 12.58
C ASN A 55 12.54 -5.05 12.29
N ARG A 56 11.95 -4.38 13.28
CA ARG A 56 10.67 -3.68 13.12
C ARG A 56 10.77 -2.52 12.13
N SER A 57 11.88 -1.80 12.12
CA SER A 57 12.10 -0.70 11.16
C SER A 57 12.15 -1.22 9.73
N LYS A 58 12.82 -2.36 9.50
CA LYS A 58 12.88 -3.01 8.18
C LYS A 58 11.51 -3.51 7.74
N GLU A 59 10.74 -4.14 8.63
CA GLU A 59 9.36 -4.56 8.35
C GLU A 59 8.47 -3.38 7.94
N VAL A 60 8.53 -2.29 8.71
CA VAL A 60 7.76 -1.06 8.44
C VAL A 60 8.20 -0.40 7.15
N SER A 61 9.51 -0.31 6.87
CA SER A 61 10.02 0.24 5.61
C SER A 61 9.53 -0.57 4.42
N ASN A 62 9.67 -1.89 4.46
CA ASN A 62 9.19 -2.77 3.39
C ASN A 62 7.68 -2.61 3.18
N PHE A 63 6.92 -2.47 4.27
CA PHE A 63 5.47 -2.24 4.18
C PHE A 63 5.13 -0.90 3.52
N ILE A 64 5.81 0.19 3.89
CA ILE A 64 5.65 1.51 3.26
C ILE A 64 6.03 1.47 1.78
N ASP A 65 7.11 0.77 1.43
CA ASP A 65 7.55 0.62 0.05
C ASP A 65 6.54 -0.18 -0.79
N MET A 66 5.96 -1.24 -0.23
CA MET A 66 4.85 -1.96 -0.87
C MET A 66 3.64 -1.04 -1.12
N LEU A 67 3.28 -0.19 -0.16
CA LEU A 67 2.19 0.78 -0.32
C LEU A 67 2.51 1.84 -1.38
N ARG A 68 3.74 2.37 -1.42
CA ARG A 68 4.19 3.35 -2.42
C ARG A 68 4.21 2.76 -3.84
N SER A 69 4.58 1.49 -3.95
CA SER A 69 4.55 0.75 -5.23
C SER A 69 3.12 0.58 -5.75
N ALA A 70 2.16 0.39 -4.85
CA ALA A 70 0.74 0.31 -5.20
C ALA A 70 0.11 1.68 -5.53
N SER A 71 0.61 2.76 -4.93
CA SER A 71 0.18 4.15 -5.15
C SER A 71 0.62 4.70 -6.52
N SER A 72 1.77 4.25 -7.02
CA SER A 72 2.38 4.68 -8.30
C SER A 72 1.64 4.14 -9.52
N GLY A 73 0.35 4.46 -9.64
CA GLY A 73 -0.55 3.95 -10.67
C GLY A 73 -1.34 4.99 -11.44
N ASP A 74 -1.61 6.19 -10.92
CA ASP A 74 -2.73 7.00 -11.46
C ASP A 74 -2.55 8.54 -11.37
N ASN A 75 -1.35 9.12 -11.52
CA ASN A 75 -1.19 10.59 -11.54
C ASN A 75 -0.62 11.19 -12.83
N VAL A 76 -0.97 10.64 -14.00
CA VAL A 76 -0.81 11.39 -15.25
C VAL A 76 -2.08 11.26 -16.09
N SER A 77 -2.94 12.27 -15.97
CA SER A 77 -4.00 12.59 -16.93
C SER A 77 -3.43 13.10 -18.27
N THR A 78 -2.40 12.44 -18.79
CA THR A 78 -1.75 12.76 -20.05
C THR A 78 -1.50 11.45 -20.77
N LYS A 79 -2.39 11.10 -21.70
CA LYS A 79 -2.20 10.35 -22.97
C LYS A 79 -0.93 9.47 -23.21
N VAL A 80 -0.31 8.89 -22.20
CA VAL A 80 0.91 8.11 -22.33
C VAL A 80 0.64 6.71 -21.80
N SER A 81 0.35 5.84 -22.75
CA SER A 81 0.40 4.39 -22.65
C SER A 81 -0.45 3.76 -21.55
N ARG A 82 -1.73 3.65 -21.90
CA ARG A 82 -2.69 2.58 -21.59
C ARG A 82 -2.16 1.13 -21.86
N ALA A 83 -0.84 0.92 -21.90
CA ALA A 83 -0.17 -0.25 -22.46
C ALA A 83 0.39 -1.22 -21.42
N SER A 84 0.39 -0.90 -20.12
CA SER A 84 0.77 -1.86 -19.07
C SER A 84 -0.42 -2.36 -18.23
N TYR A 85 -1.45 -1.54 -18.04
CA TYR A 85 -2.67 -1.92 -17.31
C TYR A 85 -3.89 -2.24 -18.20
N GLY A 86 -3.73 -2.27 -19.53
CA GLY A 86 -4.83 -2.33 -20.51
C GLY A 86 -5.82 -3.49 -20.34
N ASN A 87 -5.46 -4.53 -19.60
CA ASN A 87 -6.26 -5.75 -19.42
C ASN A 87 -6.88 -5.89 -18.02
N TRP A 88 -6.61 -4.96 -17.09
CA TRP A 88 -7.18 -5.02 -15.75
C TRP A 88 -8.52 -4.28 -15.70
N LYS A 89 -9.57 -4.99 -15.28
CA LYS A 89 -10.91 -4.46 -15.02
C LYS A 89 -11.11 -4.30 -13.51
N ILE A 90 -11.85 -3.28 -13.09
CA ILE A 90 -12.17 -3.04 -11.68
C ILE A 90 -13.44 -3.83 -11.33
N LYS A 91 -13.39 -4.69 -10.29
CA LYS A 91 -14.59 -5.34 -9.72
C LYS A 91 -15.24 -4.48 -8.65
N GLN A 92 -14.42 -3.86 -7.79
CA GLN A 92 -14.87 -3.10 -6.65
C GLN A 92 -13.90 -1.95 -6.40
N ASP A 93 -14.43 -0.75 -6.21
CA ASP A 93 -13.65 0.42 -5.83
C ASP A 93 -14.36 1.11 -4.65
N THR A 94 -13.68 1.13 -3.52
CA THR A 94 -14.14 1.75 -2.27
C THR A 94 -13.03 2.60 -1.70
N GLU A 95 -13.33 3.34 -0.63
CA GLU A 95 -12.33 4.14 0.06
C GLU A 95 -11.17 3.31 0.62
N GLN A 96 -11.43 2.05 1.01
CA GLN A 96 -10.46 1.17 1.68
C GLN A 96 -9.71 0.24 0.73
N LEU A 97 -10.35 -0.19 -0.36
CA LEU A 97 -9.79 -1.19 -1.27
C LEU A 97 -10.26 -1.02 -2.71
N ARG A 98 -9.38 -1.40 -3.63
CA ARG A 98 -9.66 -1.54 -5.07
C ARG A 98 -9.36 -2.98 -5.49
N VAL A 99 -10.39 -3.70 -5.91
CA VAL A 99 -10.28 -5.06 -6.46
C VAL A 99 -10.22 -4.97 -7.98
N MET A 100 -9.14 -5.50 -8.57
CA MET A 100 -8.98 -5.60 -10.01
C MET A 100 -8.87 -7.06 -10.45
N TYR A 101 -9.23 -7.34 -11.70
CA TYR A 101 -9.13 -8.66 -12.32
C TYR A 101 -8.70 -8.54 -13.77
N ARG A 102 -8.02 -9.57 -14.27
CA ARG A 102 -7.74 -9.73 -15.70
C ARG A 102 -8.62 -10.81 -16.30
N GLU A 103 -9.16 -10.56 -17.49
CA GLU A 103 -9.83 -11.62 -18.24
C GLU A 103 -8.78 -12.56 -18.85
N GLY A 104 -9.01 -13.86 -18.70
CA GLY A 104 -8.17 -14.87 -19.33
C GLY A 104 -8.36 -14.91 -20.85
N PRO A 105 -7.45 -15.55 -21.61
CA PRO A 105 -7.57 -15.69 -23.05
C PRO A 105 -8.91 -16.31 -23.48
N LYS A 106 -9.52 -15.75 -24.56
CA LYS A 106 -10.76 -16.26 -25.15
C LYS A 106 -10.60 -17.74 -25.54
N GLY A 107 -11.49 -18.60 -25.06
CA GLY A 107 -11.48 -20.05 -25.32
C GLY A 107 -11.21 -20.91 -24.08
N SER A 108 -10.88 -20.31 -22.94
CA SER A 108 -10.74 -21.01 -21.66
C SER A 108 -12.12 -21.20 -21.02
N PRO A 109 -12.51 -22.40 -20.54
CA PRO A 109 -13.80 -22.61 -19.88
C PRO A 109 -13.97 -21.65 -18.70
N SER A 110 -15.04 -20.86 -18.78
CA SER A 110 -15.20 -19.49 -18.26
C SER A 110 -15.29 -19.31 -16.74
N ILE A 111 -14.93 -20.30 -15.93
CA ILE A 111 -15.05 -20.23 -14.46
C ILE A 111 -13.70 -20.41 -13.75
N ARG A 112 -12.72 -21.12 -14.35
CA ARG A 112 -11.46 -21.46 -13.66
C ARG A 112 -10.34 -20.41 -13.81
N CYS A 113 -10.45 -19.49 -14.76
CA CYS A 113 -9.37 -18.53 -15.08
C CYS A 113 -9.53 -17.16 -14.40
N LEU A 114 -10.69 -16.83 -13.82
CA LEU A 114 -10.89 -15.56 -13.08
C LEU A 114 -10.22 -15.56 -11.70
N GLN A 115 -9.76 -16.71 -11.24
CA GLN A 115 -9.34 -16.92 -9.84
C GLN A 115 -7.82 -16.88 -9.63
N LYS A 116 -7.02 -17.01 -10.70
CA LYS A 116 -5.56 -17.10 -10.54
C LYS A 116 -4.86 -15.75 -10.34
N ASP A 117 -5.52 -14.64 -10.65
CA ASP A 117 -4.90 -13.31 -10.57
C ASP A 117 -5.86 -12.23 -10.06
N MET A 118 -6.55 -12.51 -8.94
CA MET A 118 -7.26 -11.46 -8.22
C MET A 118 -6.26 -10.80 -7.26
N GLN A 119 -5.69 -9.67 -7.69
CA GLN A 119 -4.81 -8.89 -6.83
C GLN A 119 -5.65 -7.93 -6.00
N MET A 120 -5.69 -8.17 -4.69
CA MET A 120 -6.30 -7.26 -3.72
C MET A 120 -5.24 -6.22 -3.36
N VAL A 121 -5.39 -4.99 -3.87
CA VAL A 121 -4.58 -3.86 -3.40
C VAL A 121 -5.30 -3.31 -2.16
N LEU A 122 -4.82 -3.72 -0.99
CA LEU A 122 -5.26 -3.22 0.31
C LEU A 122 -4.53 -1.92 0.62
N SER A 123 -5.26 -0.81 0.65
CA SER A 123 -4.80 0.42 1.28
C SER A 123 -5.24 0.38 2.75
N ILE A 124 -4.30 0.25 3.68
CA ILE A 124 -4.63 0.12 5.11
C ILE A 124 -5.08 1.47 5.67
N SER A 125 -6.28 1.50 6.26
CA SER A 125 -6.69 2.55 7.20
C SER A 125 -5.91 2.39 8.51
N VAL A 126 -5.12 3.40 8.87
CA VAL A 126 -4.61 3.53 10.25
C VAL A 126 -5.65 4.31 11.04
N SER A 127 -6.21 3.67 12.06
CA SER A 127 -7.21 4.17 13.01
C SER A 127 -6.73 5.35 13.85
#